data_AF-A0A5S4YCK5-F1
#
_entry.id   AF-A0A5S4YCK5-F1
#
_cell.length_a   1.000
_cell.length_b   1.000
_cell.length_c   1.000
_cell.angle_alpha   90.00
_cell.angle_beta   90.00
_cell.angle_gamma   90.00
#
_symmetry.space_group_name_H-M   'P 1'
#
loop_
_entity.id
_entity.type
_entity.pdbx_description
1 polymer ?
#
loop_
_entity_poly.entity_id
_entity_poly.type
_entity_poly.pdbx_seq_one_letter_code
_entity_poly.pdbx_strand_id
1 'polypeptide(L)'
;MVEETNANSLQDRERQLALTTVAIRNSFSANPADAFLWLLFYSAQTATNGFQAEYLSYVERSYQLGPREGWIALRRNRMALAMFPFASESLRDMIVSEFVGLVDAGLIEDAASNLTGVGWPYKDLLLASLETADIVSREAFAKRLVKDGVKVPVPGVQTNERPW
;
A
#
# COMPACT_ATOMS: atom_id res chain seq x y z
N MET A 1 6.01 -36.98 12.57
CA MET A 1 6.71 -35.95 13.38
C MET A 1 6.76 -34.57 12.72
N VAL A 2 6.59 -34.42 11.39
CA VAL A 2 6.55 -33.10 10.71
C VAL A 2 5.13 -32.47 10.72
N GLU A 3 4.07 -33.28 10.73
CA GLU A 3 2.67 -32.80 10.72
C GLU A 3 2.24 -32.14 12.05
N GLU A 4 2.65 -32.68 13.20
CA GLU A 4 2.32 -32.10 14.52
C GLU A 4 2.97 -30.73 14.74
N THR A 5 4.19 -30.50 14.23
CA THR A 5 4.88 -29.21 14.36
C THR A 5 4.20 -28.13 13.52
N ASN A 6 3.69 -28.49 12.33
CA ASN A 6 2.94 -27.57 11.48
C ASN A 6 1.56 -27.24 12.06
N ALA A 7 0.83 -28.23 12.58
CA ALA A 7 -0.49 -28.02 13.19
C ALA A 7 -0.43 -27.09 14.40
N ASN A 8 0.55 -27.26 15.30
CA ASN A 8 0.75 -26.36 16.43
C ASN A 8 1.11 -24.93 15.97
N SER A 9 1.95 -24.79 14.94
CA SER A 9 2.33 -23.46 14.44
C SER A 9 1.16 -22.68 13.81
N LEU A 10 0.21 -23.39 13.19
CA LEU A 10 -1.01 -22.80 12.62
C LEU A 10 -1.97 -22.37 13.74
N GLN A 11 -2.17 -23.24 14.73
CA GLN A 11 -3.05 -22.96 15.86
C GLN A 11 -2.53 -21.79 16.72
N ASP A 12 -1.22 -21.68 16.90
CA ASP A 12 -0.59 -20.55 17.59
C ASP A 12 -0.79 -19.23 16.82
N ARG A 13 -0.70 -19.27 15.49
CA ARG A 13 -0.98 -18.11 14.63
C ARG A 13 -2.43 -17.68 14.70
N GLU A 14 -3.37 -18.60 14.61
CA GLU A 14 -4.80 -18.33 14.74
C GLU A 14 -5.12 -17.71 16.10
N ARG A 15 -4.55 -18.24 17.18
CA ARG A 15 -4.69 -17.69 18.52
C ARG A 15 -4.13 -16.27 18.63
N GLN A 16 -2.97 -16.00 18.03
CA GLN A 16 -2.34 -14.68 18.04
C GLN A 16 -3.15 -13.66 17.24
N LEU A 17 -3.75 -14.07 16.11
CA LEU A 17 -4.63 -13.22 15.30
C LEU A 17 -5.92 -12.86 16.06
N ALA A 18 -6.52 -13.83 16.77
CA ALA A 18 -7.70 -13.60 17.60
C ALA A 18 -7.41 -12.61 18.74
N LEU A 19 -6.29 -12.79 19.45
CA LEU A 19 -5.87 -11.87 20.52
C LEU A 19 -5.61 -10.45 19.99
N THR A 20 -4.98 -10.35 18.82
CA THR A 20 -4.72 -9.07 18.14
C THR A 20 -6.03 -8.37 17.78
N THR A 21 -7.01 -9.10 17.25
CA THR A 21 -8.31 -8.55 16.88
C THR A 21 -9.07 -8.00 18.09
N VAL A 22 -9.06 -8.73 19.22
CA VAL A 22 -9.65 -8.26 20.48
C VAL A 22 -8.94 -7.01 20.99
N ALA A 23 -7.60 -6.98 20.96
CA ALA A 23 -6.83 -5.82 21.38
C ALA A 23 -7.14 -4.58 20.50
N ILE A 24 -7.19 -4.74 19.17
CA ILE A 24 -7.56 -3.65 18.25
C ILE A 24 -8.95 -3.12 18.56
N ARG A 25 -9.94 -4.01 18.80
CA ARG A 25 -11.31 -3.59 19.17
C ARG A 25 -11.33 -2.80 20.49
N ASN A 26 -10.53 -3.21 21.47
CA ASN A 26 -10.42 -2.48 22.74
C ASN A 26 -9.74 -1.11 22.55
N SER A 27 -8.70 -1.03 21.71
CA SER A 27 -8.06 0.24 21.35
C SER A 27 -8.99 1.18 20.59
N PHE A 28 -9.89 0.66 19.75
CA PHE A 28 -10.92 1.45 19.05
C PHE A 28 -11.83 2.21 20.00
N SER A 29 -12.25 1.58 21.10
CA SER A 29 -13.06 2.25 22.13
C SER A 29 -12.34 3.42 22.79
N ALA A 30 -11.01 3.44 22.78
CA ALA A 30 -10.21 4.52 23.35
C ALA A 30 -9.85 5.61 22.31
N ASN A 31 -9.63 5.24 21.04
CA ASN A 31 -9.30 6.18 19.98
C ASN A 31 -9.89 5.77 18.61
N PRO A 32 -11.18 6.07 18.35
CA PRO A 32 -11.83 5.68 17.09
C PRO A 32 -11.38 6.49 15.87
N ALA A 33 -10.62 7.56 16.09
CA ALA A 33 -10.08 8.44 15.05
C ALA A 33 -8.67 8.05 14.59
N ASP A 34 -8.10 6.96 15.12
CA ASP A 34 -6.74 6.54 14.77
C ASP A 34 -6.68 5.83 13.41
N ALA A 35 -6.02 6.47 12.44
CA ALA A 35 -5.87 5.95 11.08
C ALA A 35 -5.11 4.61 11.01
N PHE A 36 -4.16 4.39 11.91
CA PHE A 36 -3.36 3.16 11.94
C PHE A 36 -4.18 2.00 12.51
N LEU A 37 -5.02 2.24 13.52
CA LEU A 37 -5.93 1.22 14.05
C LEU A 37 -6.89 0.70 12.97
N TRP A 38 -7.41 1.58 12.11
CA TRP A 38 -8.23 1.17 10.97
C TRP A 38 -7.48 0.28 9.96
N LEU A 39 -6.22 0.59 9.67
CA LEU A 39 -5.38 -0.25 8.81
C LEU A 39 -5.04 -1.60 9.45
N LEU A 40 -4.76 -1.61 10.76
CA LEU A 40 -4.52 -2.85 11.51
C LEU A 40 -5.78 -3.72 11.54
N PHE A 41 -6.95 -3.11 11.70
CA PHE A 41 -8.21 -3.84 11.70
C PHE A 41 -8.48 -4.49 10.35
N TYR A 42 -8.28 -3.77 9.27
CA TYR A 42 -8.30 -4.34 7.91
C TYR A 42 -7.36 -5.55 7.79
N SER A 43 -6.10 -5.39 8.25
CA SER A 43 -5.10 -6.46 8.19
C SER A 43 -5.52 -7.70 8.99
N ALA A 44 -6.08 -7.51 10.19
CA ALA A 44 -6.52 -8.61 11.04
C ALA A 44 -7.73 -9.34 10.45
N GLN A 45 -8.71 -8.60 9.91
CA GLN A 45 -9.90 -9.18 9.31
C GLN A 45 -9.58 -9.95 8.03
N THR A 46 -8.72 -9.40 7.17
CA THR A 46 -8.26 -10.08 5.95
C THR A 46 -7.41 -11.32 6.24
N ALA A 47 -6.55 -11.27 7.26
CA ALA A 47 -5.74 -12.42 7.66
C ALA A 47 -6.59 -13.57 8.25
N THR A 48 -7.68 -13.25 8.93
CA THR A 48 -8.53 -14.24 9.60
C THR A 48 -9.60 -14.81 8.67
N ASN A 49 -10.26 -13.96 7.88
CA ASN A 49 -11.47 -14.32 7.12
C ASN A 49 -11.26 -14.33 5.60
N GLY A 50 -10.03 -14.08 5.14
CA GLY A 50 -9.74 -13.82 3.74
C GLY A 50 -10.20 -12.42 3.30
N PHE A 51 -9.98 -12.11 2.02
CA PHE A 51 -10.43 -10.84 1.45
C PHE A 51 -11.94 -10.80 1.27
N GLN A 52 -12.57 -9.72 1.73
CA GLN A 52 -13.97 -9.38 1.49
C GLN A 52 -14.04 -7.91 1.05
N ALA A 53 -14.87 -7.59 0.06
CA ALA A 53 -14.96 -6.24 -0.49
C ALA A 53 -15.40 -5.23 0.58
N GLU A 54 -16.25 -5.65 1.53
CA GLU A 54 -16.67 -4.77 2.63
C GLU A 54 -15.50 -4.27 3.49
N TYR A 55 -14.38 -5.00 3.57
CA TYR A 55 -13.23 -4.60 4.38
C TYR A 55 -12.50 -3.37 3.82
N LEU A 56 -12.75 -3.01 2.55
CA LEU A 56 -12.25 -1.78 1.94
C LEU A 56 -12.67 -0.53 2.72
N SER A 57 -13.83 -0.55 3.38
CA SER A 57 -14.30 0.60 4.17
C SER A 57 -13.35 0.92 5.32
N TYR A 58 -12.61 -0.07 5.85
CA TYR A 58 -11.62 0.16 6.89
C TYR A 58 -10.37 0.86 6.35
N VAL A 59 -9.94 0.52 5.13
CA VAL A 59 -8.82 1.19 4.46
C VAL A 59 -9.21 2.62 4.08
N GLU A 60 -10.42 2.81 3.54
CA GLU A 60 -10.97 4.12 3.27
C GLU A 60 -11.03 4.98 4.54
N ARG A 61 -11.44 4.40 5.67
CA ARG A 61 -11.47 5.12 6.94
C ARG A 61 -10.06 5.50 7.43
N SER A 62 -9.06 4.66 7.19
CA SER A 62 -7.65 4.99 7.45
C SER A 62 -7.21 6.21 6.63
N TYR A 63 -7.54 6.28 5.34
CA TYR A 63 -7.23 7.43 4.50
C TYR A 63 -7.92 8.71 4.98
N GLN A 64 -9.20 8.64 5.33
CA GLN A 64 -9.98 9.80 5.78
C GLN A 64 -9.44 10.41 7.08
N LEU A 65 -8.93 9.58 7.99
CA LEU A 65 -8.49 10.02 9.32
C LEU A 65 -7.01 10.42 9.38
N GLY A 66 -6.16 9.85 8.53
CA GLY A 66 -4.72 10.10 8.54
C GLY A 66 -4.12 10.13 7.13
N PRO A 67 -4.51 11.08 6.26
CA PRO A 67 -4.06 11.13 4.88
C PRO A 67 -2.57 11.51 4.72
N ARG A 68 -1.95 12.12 5.74
CA ARG A 68 -0.57 12.67 5.68
C ARG A 68 0.44 11.95 6.56
N GLU A 69 0.08 10.77 7.08
CA GLU A 69 0.92 9.98 7.97
C GLU A 69 1.90 9.13 7.15
N GLY A 70 3.06 9.68 6.81
CA GLY A 70 4.03 9.03 5.91
C GLY A 70 4.44 7.62 6.35
N TRP A 71 4.58 7.39 7.66
CA TRP A 71 4.90 6.06 8.20
C TRP A 71 3.76 5.04 8.04
N ILE A 72 2.50 5.49 8.02
CA ILE A 72 1.34 4.65 7.69
C ILE A 72 1.31 4.39 6.18
N ALA A 73 1.56 5.43 5.38
CA ALA A 73 1.49 5.40 3.92
C ALA A 73 2.37 4.29 3.30
N LEU A 74 3.56 4.03 3.86
CA LEU A 74 4.45 2.94 3.42
C LEU A 74 3.74 1.59 3.34
N ARG A 75 3.00 1.23 4.39
CA ARG A 75 2.26 -0.02 4.46
C ARG A 75 0.89 0.10 3.79
N ARG A 76 0.19 1.20 4.03
CA ARG A 76 -1.17 1.44 3.54
C ARG A 76 -1.21 1.43 2.03
N ASN A 77 -0.33 2.16 1.35
CA ASN A 77 -0.35 2.28 -0.11
C ASN A 77 -0.15 0.92 -0.77
N ARG A 78 0.84 0.14 -0.31
CA ARG A 78 1.10 -1.22 -0.81
C ARG A 78 -0.11 -2.13 -0.65
N MET A 79 -0.69 -2.13 0.55
CA MET A 79 -1.90 -2.92 0.81
C MET A 79 -3.01 -2.45 -0.13
N ALA A 80 -3.24 -1.14 -0.19
CA ALA A 80 -4.31 -0.52 -0.96
C ALA A 80 -4.26 -0.79 -2.45
N LEU A 81 -3.07 -0.77 -3.01
CA LEU A 81 -2.82 -1.13 -4.41
C LEU A 81 -3.13 -2.61 -4.70
N ALA A 82 -2.95 -3.51 -3.75
CA ALA A 82 -3.26 -4.93 -3.95
C ALA A 82 -4.76 -5.20 -4.14
N MET A 83 -5.64 -4.33 -3.66
CA MET A 83 -7.10 -4.43 -3.88
C MET A 83 -7.69 -3.24 -4.66
N PHE A 84 -6.83 -2.48 -5.34
CA PHE A 84 -7.22 -1.38 -6.22
C PHE A 84 -8.36 -1.71 -7.22
N PRO A 85 -8.43 -2.93 -7.82
CA PRO A 85 -9.55 -3.30 -8.70
C PRO A 85 -10.92 -3.21 -8.05
N PHE A 86 -11.01 -3.43 -6.74
CA PHE A 86 -12.27 -3.49 -5.98
C PHE A 86 -12.60 -2.17 -5.28
N ALA A 87 -11.64 -1.24 -5.22
CA ALA A 87 -11.82 0.06 -4.60
C ALA A 87 -12.86 0.92 -5.33
N SER A 88 -13.63 1.69 -4.56
CA SER A 88 -14.47 2.78 -5.09
C SER A 88 -13.59 3.83 -5.78
N GLU A 89 -14.19 4.63 -6.66
CA GLU A 89 -13.47 5.71 -7.36
C GLU A 89 -12.78 6.67 -6.37
N SER A 90 -13.51 7.14 -5.35
CA SER A 90 -12.99 7.96 -4.25
C SER A 90 -11.78 7.32 -3.56
N LEU A 91 -11.85 6.01 -3.25
CA LEU A 91 -10.74 5.31 -2.62
C LEU A 91 -9.54 5.17 -3.56
N ARG A 92 -9.77 4.92 -4.86
CA ARG A 92 -8.69 4.87 -5.86
C ARG A 92 -7.95 6.20 -5.94
N ASP A 93 -8.67 7.32 -5.93
CA ASP A 93 -8.06 8.65 -5.96
C ASP A 93 -7.17 8.89 -4.73
N MET A 94 -7.61 8.48 -3.55
CA MET A 94 -6.80 8.56 -2.32
C MET A 94 -5.55 7.69 -2.39
N ILE A 95 -5.64 6.49 -2.96
CA ILE A 95 -4.50 5.57 -3.13
C ILE A 95 -3.49 6.14 -4.12
N VAL A 96 -3.96 6.65 -5.26
CA VAL A 96 -3.12 7.28 -6.28
C VAL A 96 -2.44 8.54 -5.73
N SER A 97 -3.19 9.38 -5.03
CA SER A 97 -2.64 10.60 -4.39
C SER A 97 -1.57 10.26 -3.36
N GLU A 98 -1.77 9.22 -2.55
CA GLU A 98 -0.74 8.76 -1.61
C GLU A 98 0.50 8.20 -2.34
N PHE A 99 0.33 7.47 -3.44
CA PHE A 99 1.44 6.99 -4.25
C PHE A 99 2.31 8.15 -4.78
N VAL A 100 1.68 9.19 -5.32
CA VAL A 100 2.36 10.44 -5.73
C VAL A 100 3.09 11.06 -4.53
N GLY A 101 2.43 11.13 -3.37
CA GLY A 101 3.01 11.64 -2.13
C GLY A 101 4.24 10.86 -1.65
N LEU A 102 4.29 9.54 -1.86
CA LEU A 102 5.48 8.73 -1.55
C LEU A 102 6.67 9.11 -2.44
N VAL A 103 6.42 9.32 -3.74
CA VAL A 103 7.47 9.77 -4.66
C VAL A 103 7.95 11.17 -4.28
N ASP A 104 7.03 12.11 -4.04
CA ASP A 104 7.35 13.48 -3.64
C ASP A 104 8.15 13.55 -2.33
N ALA A 105 7.82 12.70 -1.36
CA ALA A 105 8.53 12.60 -0.09
C ALA A 105 9.90 11.91 -0.20
N GLY A 106 10.31 11.45 -1.39
CA GLY A 106 11.56 10.74 -1.60
C GLY A 106 11.56 9.30 -1.09
N LEU A 107 10.40 8.71 -0.82
CA LEU A 107 10.23 7.31 -0.40
C LEU A 107 10.26 6.39 -1.63
N ILE A 108 11.35 6.50 -2.39
CA ILE A 108 11.51 5.94 -3.74
C ILE A 108 11.53 4.41 -3.73
N GLU A 109 12.10 3.79 -2.70
CA GLU A 109 12.14 2.33 -2.53
C GLU A 109 10.72 1.74 -2.50
N ASP A 110 9.88 2.29 -1.64
CA ASP A 110 8.50 1.83 -1.44
C ASP A 110 7.63 2.15 -2.65
N ALA A 111 7.76 3.35 -3.23
CA ALA A 111 7.06 3.69 -4.45
C ALA A 111 7.42 2.75 -5.61
N ALA A 112 8.70 2.37 -5.76
CA ALA A 112 9.12 1.46 -6.83
C ALA A 112 8.56 0.05 -6.61
N SER A 113 8.55 -0.43 -5.36
CA SER A 113 7.92 -1.69 -5.00
C SER A 113 6.41 -1.67 -5.26
N ASN A 114 5.75 -0.55 -5.00
CA ASN A 114 4.31 -0.38 -5.21
C ASN A 114 3.97 -0.39 -6.70
N LEU A 115 4.70 0.35 -7.53
CA LEU A 115 4.49 0.39 -8.98
C LEU A 115 4.69 -0.98 -9.63
N THR A 116 5.69 -1.75 -9.17
CA THR A 116 5.97 -3.08 -9.72
C THR A 116 4.99 -4.15 -9.22
N GLY A 117 4.36 -3.94 -8.06
CA GLY A 117 3.41 -4.86 -7.44
C GLY A 117 1.94 -4.68 -7.82
N VAL A 118 1.51 -3.49 -8.26
CA VAL A 118 0.08 -3.20 -8.53
C VAL A 118 -0.51 -3.99 -9.72
N GLY A 119 0.35 -4.51 -10.59
CA GLY A 119 -0.05 -5.20 -11.82
C GLY A 119 -0.19 -4.27 -13.02
N TRP A 120 -0.04 -4.83 -14.22
CA TRP A 120 0.06 -4.07 -15.47
C TRP A 120 -1.09 -3.07 -15.73
N PRO A 121 -2.38 -3.40 -15.53
CA PRO A 121 -3.48 -2.49 -15.89
C PRO A 121 -3.49 -1.15 -15.15
N TYR A 122 -2.90 -1.10 -13.95
CA TYR A 122 -2.90 0.08 -13.09
C TYR A 122 -1.55 0.80 -13.07
N LYS A 123 -0.52 0.19 -13.66
CA LYS A 123 0.82 0.77 -13.75
C LYS A 123 0.80 2.09 -14.51
N ASP A 124 0.10 2.13 -15.65
CA ASP A 124 0.01 3.32 -16.49
C ASP A 124 -0.74 4.45 -15.79
N LEU A 125 -1.78 4.12 -15.02
CA LEU A 125 -2.51 5.08 -14.19
C LEU A 125 -1.58 5.72 -13.13
N LEU A 126 -0.82 4.90 -12.40
CA LEU A 126 0.12 5.40 -11.40
C LEU A 126 1.23 6.24 -12.05
N LEU A 127 1.78 5.80 -13.19
CA LEU A 127 2.79 6.57 -13.91
C LEU A 127 2.24 7.92 -14.38
N ALA A 128 1.04 7.95 -14.96
CA ALA A 128 0.41 9.20 -15.39
C ALA A 128 0.20 10.17 -14.22
N SER A 129 -0.20 9.67 -13.05
CA SER A 129 -0.43 10.50 -11.86
C SER A 129 0.83 11.22 -11.35
N LEU A 130 2.03 10.73 -11.69
CA LEU A 130 3.29 11.38 -11.30
C LEU A 130 3.51 12.73 -11.99
N GLU A 131 2.70 13.12 -12.97
CA GLU A 131 2.80 14.45 -13.58
C GLU A 131 2.73 15.58 -12.54
N THR A 132 1.99 15.38 -11.44
CA THR A 132 1.86 16.35 -10.35
C THR A 132 3.00 16.29 -9.32
N ALA A 133 3.87 15.28 -9.40
CA ALA A 133 5.03 15.15 -8.51
C ALA A 133 6.17 16.11 -8.90
N ASP A 134 6.99 16.49 -7.93
CA ASP A 134 8.19 17.28 -8.15
C ASP A 134 9.14 16.58 -9.15
N ILE A 135 9.76 17.38 -10.02
CA ILE A 135 10.60 16.85 -11.10
C ILE A 135 11.84 16.12 -10.57
N VAL A 136 12.44 16.59 -9.48
CA VAL A 136 13.63 15.96 -8.88
C VAL A 136 13.25 14.59 -8.31
N SER A 137 12.10 14.50 -7.65
CA SER A 137 11.56 13.25 -7.12
C SER A 137 11.23 12.26 -8.24
N ARG A 138 10.62 12.71 -9.34
CA ARG A 138 10.38 11.89 -10.52
C ARG A 138 11.65 11.37 -11.16
N GLU A 139 12.69 12.18 -11.27
CA GLU A 139 13.98 11.74 -11.80
C GLU A 139 14.64 10.68 -10.91
N ALA A 140 14.58 10.87 -9.58
CA ALA A 140 15.08 9.89 -8.62
C ALA A 140 14.32 8.56 -8.75
N PHE A 141 13.00 8.63 -8.87
CA PHE A 141 12.14 7.49 -9.13
C PHE A 141 12.49 6.76 -10.42
N ALA A 142 12.61 7.48 -11.54
CA ALA A 142 12.98 6.91 -12.84
C ALA A 142 14.36 6.23 -12.80
N LYS A 143 15.36 6.88 -12.19
CA LYS A 143 16.71 6.31 -12.01
C LYS A 143 16.65 5.00 -11.23
N ARG A 144 15.82 4.94 -10.19
CA ARG A 144 15.64 3.71 -9.43
C ARG A 144 15.00 2.60 -10.27
N LEU A 145 13.91 2.88 -10.98
CA LEU A 145 13.25 1.88 -11.82
C LEU A 145 14.21 1.28 -12.86
N VAL A 146 15.04 2.11 -13.49
CA VAL A 146 16.08 1.63 -14.43
C VAL A 146 17.10 0.72 -13.75
N LYS A 147 17.53 1.03 -12.51
CA LYS A 147 18.43 0.19 -11.73
C LYS A 147 17.83 -1.20 -11.45
N ASP A 148 16.51 -1.26 -11.29
CA ASP A 148 15.76 -2.52 -11.08
C ASP A 148 15.40 -3.21 -12.40
N GLY A 149 15.89 -2.72 -13.55
CA GLY A 149 15.60 -3.26 -14.88
C GLY A 149 14.22 -2.92 -15.42
N VAL A 150 13.47 -2.05 -14.73
CA VAL A 150 12.12 -1.62 -15.12
C VAL A 150 12.22 -0.41 -16.03
N LYS A 151 12.03 -0.63 -17.34
CA LYS A 151 11.99 0.44 -18.34
C LYS A 151 10.55 0.89 -18.56
N VAL A 152 10.18 2.03 -17.99
CA VAL A 152 8.89 2.69 -18.22
C VAL A 152 9.06 4.20 -18.33
N PRO A 153 8.24 4.87 -19.13
CA PRO A 153 8.25 6.33 -19.20
C PRO A 153 7.73 6.91 -17.88
N VAL A 154 8.50 7.81 -17.27
CA VAL A 154 8.05 8.64 -16.14
C VAL A 154 7.76 10.04 -16.70
N PRO A 155 6.57 10.62 -16.48
CA PRO A 155 6.19 11.91 -17.07
C PRO A 155 7.24 12.99 -16.82
N GLY A 156 7.63 13.74 -17.85
CA GLY A 156 8.58 14.85 -17.74
C GLY A 156 10.05 14.45 -17.54
N VAL A 157 10.37 13.16 -17.37
CA VAL A 157 11.75 12.68 -17.22
C VAL A 157 12.30 12.21 -18.56
N GLN A 158 13.43 12.76 -18.98
CA GLN A 158 14.15 12.28 -20.14
C GLN A 158 14.91 10.99 -19.78
N THR A 159 14.41 9.84 -20.23
CA THR A 159 15.20 8.61 -20.22
C THR A 159 16.25 8.73 -21.31
N ASN A 160 17.51 8.96 -20.93
CA ASN A 160 18.64 8.83 -21.84
C ASN A 160 18.78 7.36 -22.26
N GLU A 161 17.96 6.93 -23.22
CA GLU A 161 18.22 5.75 -24.00
C GLU A 161 19.47 6.03 -24.84
N ARG A 162 20.65 5.73 -24.27
CA ARG A 162 21.88 5.74 -25.05
C ARG A 162 21.76 4.64 -26.11
N PRO A 163 21.79 4.98 -27.41
CA PRO A 163 21.45 4.04 -28.49
C PRO A 163 22.64 3.21 -28.97
N TRP A 164 23.61 2.90 -28.10
CA TRP A 164 24.83 2.17 -28.48
C TRP A 164 25.01 0.89 -27.66
#